data_AF-A0A925GZQ5-F1
#
_entry.id   AF-A0A925GZQ5-F1
#
_cell.length_a   1.000
_cell.length_b   1.000
_cell.length_c   1.000
_cell.angle_alpha   90.00
_cell.angle_beta   90.00
_cell.angle_gamma   90.00
#
_symmetry.space_group_name_H-M   'P 1'
#
loop_
_entity.id
_entity.type
_entity.pdbx_description
1 polymer ?
#
loop_
_entity_poly.entity_id
_entity_poly.type
_entity_poly.pdbx_seq_one_letter_code
_entity_poly.pdbx_strand_id
1 'polypeptide(L)'
;MQLSAIFLALGEPAFEQLLRSVSIGKLKSFQLYERVKLRFHMAKMNAESLRKAAPRLWSRIASGDEDFATDLAQVVLVSHLDMIRDVLDLNGIPHEDGFFAKDLDAKDKLTDGWQQRTFEQFREKYSESVLIFYVNHLGWELLKTTEVFQPAPPAVAVN
;
A
#
# COMPACT_ATOMS: atom_id res chain seq x y z
N MET A 1 -6.49 8.13 -11.53
CA MET A 1 -5.49 7.09 -11.89
C MET A 1 -6.02 5.73 -11.47
N GLN A 2 -5.60 4.65 -12.13
CA GLN A 2 -5.95 3.27 -11.73
C GLN A 2 -5.09 2.79 -10.56
N LEU A 3 -5.54 1.80 -9.79
CA LEU A 3 -4.78 1.32 -8.63
C LEU A 3 -3.52 0.55 -9.05
N SER A 4 -3.59 -0.20 -10.17
CA SER A 4 -2.40 -0.85 -10.74
C SER A 4 -1.26 0.13 -11.03
N ALA A 5 -1.58 1.38 -11.39
CA ALA A 5 -0.58 2.39 -11.72
C ALA A 5 0.29 2.78 -10.52
N ILE A 6 -0.21 2.67 -9.28
CA ILE A 6 0.61 2.86 -8.08
C ILE A 6 1.70 1.79 -8.00
N PHE A 7 1.33 0.52 -8.17
CA PHE A 7 2.31 -0.58 -8.18
C PHE A 7 3.33 -0.41 -9.32
N LEU A 8 2.87 0.00 -10.52
CA LEU A 8 3.75 0.21 -11.67
C LEU A 8 4.76 1.33 -11.44
N ALA A 9 4.32 2.44 -10.84
CA ALA A 9 5.18 3.57 -10.54
C ALA A 9 6.20 3.28 -9.43
N LEU A 10 5.89 2.38 -8.49
CA LEU A 10 6.85 1.89 -7.50
C LEU A 10 7.87 0.92 -8.09
N GLY A 11 7.50 0.23 -9.18
CA GLY A 11 8.34 -0.73 -9.88
C GLY A 11 8.37 -2.12 -9.23
N GLU A 12 8.90 -3.08 -10.00
CA GLU A 12 8.96 -4.49 -9.62
C GLU A 12 9.74 -4.75 -8.31
N PRO A 13 10.89 -4.10 -8.03
CA PRO A 13 11.61 -4.33 -6.77
C PRO A 13 10.79 -3.95 -5.53
N ALA A 14 10.09 -2.83 -5.56
CA ALA A 14 9.22 -2.41 -4.47
C ALA A 14 7.99 -3.34 -4.34
N PHE A 15 7.41 -3.74 -5.47
CA PHE A 15 6.33 -4.74 -5.50
C PHE A 15 6.73 -6.05 -4.82
N GLU A 16 7.93 -6.57 -5.09
CA GLU A 16 8.42 -7.76 -4.38
C GLU A 16 8.57 -7.54 -2.88
N GLN A 17 9.02 -6.36 -2.46
CA GLN A 17 9.11 -6.01 -1.04
C GLN A 17 7.72 -5.98 -0.39
N LEU A 18 6.71 -5.42 -1.07
CA LEU A 18 5.32 -5.46 -0.61
C LEU A 18 4.85 -6.90 -0.42
N LEU A 19 5.09 -7.79 -1.39
CA LEU A 19 4.73 -9.22 -1.27
C LEU A 19 5.44 -9.91 -0.09
N ARG A 20 6.72 -9.62 0.14
CA ARG A 20 7.49 -10.17 1.27
C ARG A 20 6.97 -9.69 2.62
N SER A 21 6.35 -8.51 2.67
CA SER A 21 5.80 -7.90 3.88
C SER A 21 4.42 -8.44 4.30
N VAL A 22 3.79 -9.27 3.46
CA VAL A 22 2.44 -9.80 3.70
C VAL A 22 2.40 -10.73 4.92
N SER A 23 1.49 -10.44 5.84
CA SER A 23 1.30 -11.23 7.05
C SER A 23 0.21 -12.30 6.87
N ILE A 24 0.64 -13.56 6.74
CA ILE A 24 -0.29 -14.71 6.66
C ILE A 24 -1.21 -14.79 7.89
N GLY A 25 -0.70 -14.40 9.07
CA GLY A 25 -1.50 -14.34 10.30
C GLY A 25 -2.64 -13.33 10.18
N LYS A 26 -2.35 -12.09 9.76
CA LYS A 26 -3.37 -11.06 9.54
C LYS A 26 -4.38 -11.50 8.48
N LEU A 27 -3.94 -12.09 7.36
CA LEU A 27 -4.86 -12.61 6.35
C LEU A 27 -5.83 -13.66 6.89
N LYS A 28 -5.41 -14.49 7.85
CA LYS A 28 -6.30 -15.44 8.52
C LYS A 28 -7.26 -14.74 9.48
N SER A 29 -6.75 -13.81 10.30
CA SER A 29 -7.58 -13.02 11.23
C SER A 29 -8.70 -12.25 10.52
N PHE A 30 -8.42 -11.72 9.32
CA PHE A 30 -9.39 -11.01 8.49
C PHE A 30 -10.14 -11.91 7.49
N GLN A 31 -10.01 -13.24 7.61
CA GLN A 31 -10.67 -14.23 6.73
C GLN A 31 -10.39 -14.03 5.22
N LEU A 32 -9.24 -13.45 4.88
CA LEU A 32 -8.79 -13.20 3.51
C LEU A 32 -8.00 -14.35 2.91
N TYR A 33 -7.39 -15.20 3.75
CA TYR A 33 -6.41 -16.19 3.32
C TYR A 33 -6.89 -17.09 2.15
N GLU A 34 -8.08 -17.69 2.25
CA GLU A 34 -8.59 -18.60 1.21
C GLU A 34 -9.00 -17.85 -0.06
N ARG A 35 -9.62 -16.67 0.07
CA ARG A 35 -9.99 -15.83 -1.08
C ARG A 35 -8.75 -15.41 -1.87
N VAL A 36 -7.73 -14.93 -1.18
CA VAL A 36 -6.48 -14.46 -1.80
C VAL A 36 -5.75 -15.62 -2.46
N LYS A 37 -5.68 -16.78 -1.82
CA LYS A 37 -5.08 -17.99 -2.39
C LYS A 37 -5.72 -18.37 -3.73
N LEU A 38 -7.05 -18.29 -3.84
CA LEU A 38 -7.79 -18.52 -5.09
C LEU A 38 -7.49 -17.45 -6.13
N ARG A 39 -7.61 -16.16 -5.77
CA ARG A 39 -7.39 -15.02 -6.67
C ARG A 39 -5.95 -14.97 -7.18
N PHE A 40 -4.99 -15.44 -6.40
CA PHE A 40 -3.58 -15.49 -6.75
C PHE A 40 -3.21 -16.78 -7.48
N HIS A 41 -4.16 -17.73 -7.64
CA HIS A 41 -3.92 -19.05 -8.23
C HIS A 41 -2.73 -19.77 -7.56
N MET A 42 -2.83 -19.96 -6.25
CA MET A 42 -1.80 -20.60 -5.43
C MET A 42 -2.38 -21.80 -4.70
N ALA A 43 -1.65 -22.92 -4.62
CA ALA A 43 -2.07 -24.07 -3.82
C ALA A 43 -1.84 -23.85 -2.30
N LYS A 44 -0.83 -23.05 -1.96
CA LYS A 44 -0.48 -22.64 -0.59
C LYS A 44 0.04 -21.21 -0.57
N MET A 45 -0.23 -20.47 0.50
CA MET A 45 0.32 -19.13 0.70
C MET A 45 1.24 -19.08 1.91
N ASN A 46 2.51 -18.82 1.65
CA ASN A 46 3.53 -18.47 2.63
C ASN A 46 4.56 -17.55 1.96
N ALA A 47 5.53 -17.05 2.72
CA ALA A 47 6.55 -16.13 2.19
C ALA A 47 7.30 -16.72 0.97
N GLU A 48 7.62 -18.02 1.00
CA GLU A 48 8.32 -18.68 -0.10
C GLU A 48 7.46 -18.79 -1.37
N SER A 49 6.19 -19.20 -1.23
CA SER A 49 5.29 -19.33 -2.37
C SER A 49 4.91 -17.98 -2.97
N LEU A 50 4.76 -16.94 -2.14
CA LEU A 50 4.55 -15.56 -2.61
C LEU A 50 5.77 -15.06 -3.40
N ARG A 51 6.99 -15.27 -2.87
CA ARG A 51 8.23 -14.92 -3.58
C ARG A 51 8.33 -15.62 -4.94
N LYS A 52 8.02 -16.92 -5.01
CA LYS A 52 8.02 -17.68 -6.27
C LYS A 52 6.94 -17.22 -7.25
N ALA A 53 5.81 -16.73 -6.74
CA ALA A 53 4.72 -16.21 -7.57
C ALA A 53 4.95 -14.77 -8.05
N ALA A 54 5.87 -14.02 -7.44
CA ALA A 54 6.06 -12.59 -7.68
C ALA A 54 6.14 -12.20 -9.17
N PRO A 55 6.94 -12.87 -10.03
CA PRO A 55 7.01 -12.48 -11.45
C PRO A 55 5.66 -12.63 -12.18
N ARG A 56 4.90 -13.69 -11.86
CA ARG A 56 3.57 -13.91 -12.44
C ARG A 56 2.56 -12.87 -11.95
N LEU A 57 2.60 -12.55 -10.66
CA LEU A 57 1.71 -11.55 -10.06
C LEU A 57 2.04 -10.15 -10.60
N TRP A 58 3.31 -9.83 -10.78
CA TRP A 58 3.76 -8.60 -11.43
C TRP A 58 3.25 -8.49 -12.87
N SER A 59 3.34 -9.57 -13.65
CA SER A 59 2.80 -9.59 -15.02
C SER A 59 1.31 -9.23 -15.08
N ARG A 60 0.51 -9.57 -14.06
CA ARG A 60 -0.91 -9.21 -14.00
C ARG A 60 -1.12 -7.72 -13.71
N ILE A 61 -0.31 -7.16 -12.81
CA ILE A 61 -0.29 -5.72 -12.57
C ILE A 61 0.12 -4.97 -13.84
N ALA A 62 1.17 -5.43 -14.53
CA ALA A 62 1.64 -4.88 -15.79
C ALA A 62 0.62 -4.96 -16.93
N SER A 63 -0.27 -5.96 -16.91
CA SER A 63 -1.39 -6.05 -17.86
C SER A 63 -2.59 -5.17 -17.50
N GLY A 64 -2.56 -4.42 -16.39
CA GLY A 64 -3.67 -3.57 -15.95
C GLY A 64 -4.85 -4.35 -15.35
N ASP A 65 -4.61 -5.50 -14.72
CA ASP A 65 -5.65 -6.28 -14.03
C ASP A 65 -6.07 -5.56 -12.73
N GLU A 66 -7.07 -4.67 -12.82
CA GLU A 66 -7.53 -3.83 -11.70
C GLU A 66 -8.23 -4.59 -10.58
N ASP A 67 -8.97 -5.64 -10.92
CA ASP A 67 -9.60 -6.52 -9.93
C ASP A 67 -8.52 -7.18 -9.07
N PHE A 68 -7.45 -7.65 -9.71
CA PHE A 68 -6.30 -8.19 -9.00
C PHE A 68 -5.54 -7.12 -8.20
N ALA A 69 -5.34 -5.93 -8.76
CA ALA A 69 -4.68 -4.82 -8.06
C ALA A 69 -5.43 -4.45 -6.76
N THR A 70 -6.76 -4.46 -6.80
CA THR A 70 -7.62 -4.21 -5.63
C THR A 70 -7.47 -5.30 -4.57
N ASP A 71 -7.54 -6.57 -4.95
CA ASP A 71 -7.34 -7.69 -4.02
C ASP A 71 -5.93 -7.67 -3.40
N LEU A 72 -4.90 -7.36 -4.22
CA LEU A 72 -3.53 -7.25 -3.76
C LEU A 72 -3.33 -6.08 -2.81
N ALA A 73 -3.89 -4.90 -3.11
CA ALA A 73 -3.83 -3.75 -2.23
C ALA A 73 -4.43 -4.10 -0.86
N GLN A 74 -5.61 -4.72 -0.83
CA GLN A 74 -6.22 -5.16 0.42
C GLN A 74 -5.30 -6.08 1.23
N VAL A 75 -4.63 -7.04 0.57
CA VAL A 75 -3.66 -7.96 1.20
C VAL A 75 -2.49 -7.22 1.85
N VAL A 76 -1.94 -6.23 1.15
CA VAL A 76 -0.84 -5.39 1.67
C VAL A 76 -1.34 -4.54 2.84
N LEU A 77 -2.48 -3.87 2.69
CA LEU A 77 -3.02 -2.95 3.70
C LEU A 77 -3.37 -3.65 5.02
N VAL A 78 -4.08 -4.79 4.98
CA VAL A 78 -4.42 -5.50 6.23
C VAL A 78 -3.19 -6.09 6.94
N SER A 79 -2.09 -6.25 6.21
CA SER A 79 -0.82 -6.70 6.80
C SER A 79 -0.15 -5.60 7.62
N HIS A 80 -0.53 -4.33 7.42
CA HIS A 80 0.17 -3.13 7.93
C HIS A 80 -0.74 -2.15 8.67
N LEU A 81 -1.79 -2.65 9.33
CA LEU A 81 -2.77 -1.81 10.03
C LEU A 81 -2.16 -0.87 11.09
N ASP A 82 -1.07 -1.26 11.74
CA ASP A 82 -0.41 -0.40 12.74
C ASP A 82 0.20 0.85 12.09
N MET A 83 0.83 0.71 10.92
CA MET A 83 1.31 1.86 10.14
C MET A 83 0.15 2.72 9.63
N ILE A 84 -0.93 2.07 9.18
CA ILE A 84 -2.11 2.75 8.68
C ILE A 84 -2.70 3.66 9.77
N ARG A 85 -2.86 3.14 10.99
CA ARG A 85 -3.35 3.92 12.15
C ARG A 85 -2.48 5.13 12.41
N ASP A 86 -1.17 4.92 12.57
CA ASP A 86 -0.21 6.00 12.80
C ASP A 86 -0.28 7.12 11.74
N VAL A 87 -0.39 6.76 10.46
CA VAL A 87 -0.50 7.73 9.37
C VAL A 87 -1.84 8.46 9.39
N LEU A 88 -2.95 7.76 9.67
CA LEU A 88 -4.27 8.38 9.76
C LEU A 88 -4.34 9.32 10.97
N ASP A 89 -3.80 8.92 12.12
CA ASP A 89 -3.68 9.73 13.32
C ASP A 89 -2.85 11.00 13.07
N LEU A 90 -1.69 10.88 12.41
CA LEU A 90 -0.86 12.04 12.03
C LEU A 90 -1.65 13.07 11.21
N ASN A 91 -2.46 12.59 10.27
CA ASN A 91 -3.24 13.45 9.38
C ASN A 91 -4.61 13.83 9.99
N GLY A 92 -4.93 13.37 11.20
CA GLY A 92 -6.20 13.66 11.87
C GLY A 92 -7.42 13.11 11.12
N ILE A 93 -7.27 11.97 10.46
CA ILE A 93 -8.32 11.28 9.71
C ILE A 93 -9.07 10.35 10.67
N PRO A 94 -10.40 10.52 10.85
CA PRO A 94 -11.19 9.63 11.71
C PRO A 94 -11.17 8.19 11.20
N HIS A 95 -10.84 7.25 12.08
CA HIS A 95 -10.82 5.83 11.75
C HIS A 95 -11.14 4.96 12.96
N GLU A 96 -11.54 3.72 12.69
CA GLU A 96 -11.65 2.64 13.65
C GLU A 96 -10.64 1.56 13.26
N ASP A 97 -9.62 1.35 14.07
CA ASP A 97 -8.60 0.30 13.86
C ASP A 97 -7.84 0.36 12.52
N GLY A 98 -7.81 1.51 11.86
CA GLY A 98 -7.19 1.73 10.55
C GLY A 98 -8.18 1.72 9.38
N PHE A 99 -9.47 1.56 9.65
CA PHE A 99 -10.55 1.63 8.67
C PHE A 99 -11.31 2.95 8.82
N PHE A 100 -11.55 3.65 7.71
CA PHE A 100 -12.35 4.88 7.69
C PHE A 100 -13.61 4.70 6.85
N ALA A 101 -14.58 5.61 7.02
CA ALA A 101 -15.85 5.57 6.30
C ALA A 101 -15.64 5.76 4.79
N LYS A 102 -16.38 5.03 3.95
CA LYS A 102 -16.22 5.05 2.48
C LYS A 102 -16.47 6.42 1.84
N ASP A 103 -17.27 7.23 2.49
CA ASP A 103 -17.70 8.57 2.08
C ASP A 103 -17.02 9.68 2.90
N LEU A 104 -15.96 9.35 3.64
CA LEU A 104 -15.21 10.34 4.39
C LEU A 104 -14.60 11.40 3.46
N ASP A 105 -14.98 12.66 3.64
CA ASP A 105 -14.28 13.79 3.03
C ASP A 105 -13.12 14.22 3.95
N ALA A 106 -11.89 14.01 3.47
CA ALA A 106 -10.66 14.35 4.18
C ALA A 106 -9.83 15.42 3.47
N LYS A 107 -10.42 16.17 2.51
CA LYS A 107 -9.67 17.20 1.75
C LYS A 107 -9.06 18.26 2.65
N ASP A 108 -9.77 18.67 3.69
CA ASP A 108 -9.29 19.66 4.66
C ASP A 108 -8.20 19.10 5.61
N LYS A 109 -8.02 17.78 5.63
CA LYS A 109 -6.99 17.09 6.42
C LYS A 109 -5.72 16.84 5.62
N LEU A 110 -5.89 16.42 4.36
CA LEU A 110 -4.81 16.09 3.45
C LEU A 110 -4.39 17.31 2.61
N THR A 111 -3.82 18.31 3.28
CA THR A 111 -3.39 19.57 2.67
C THR A 111 -2.05 19.45 1.91
N ASP A 112 -1.71 20.44 1.11
CA ASP A 112 -0.47 20.48 0.31
C ASP A 112 0.77 20.00 1.09
N GLY A 113 1.52 19.08 0.49
CA GLY A 113 2.73 18.48 1.08
C GLY A 113 2.50 17.40 2.14
N TRP A 114 1.26 16.99 2.42
CA TRP A 114 0.96 15.95 3.42
C TRP A 114 1.69 14.62 3.16
N GLN A 115 1.86 14.26 1.89
CA GLN A 115 2.53 13.01 1.48
C GLN A 115 3.99 13.02 1.91
N GLN A 116 4.71 14.13 1.64
CA GLN A 116 6.11 14.31 2.03
C GLN A 116 6.25 14.35 3.56
N ARG A 117 5.39 15.11 4.27
CA ARG A 117 5.41 15.17 5.74
C ARG A 117 5.18 13.79 6.37
N THR A 118 4.20 13.04 5.87
CA THR A 118 3.91 11.68 6.32
C THR A 118 5.09 10.75 6.07
N PHE A 119 5.69 10.83 4.88
CA PHE A 119 6.86 10.04 4.52
C PHE A 119 8.03 10.32 5.47
N GLU A 120 8.40 11.59 5.66
CA GLU A 120 9.51 12.00 6.54
C GLU A 120 9.29 11.56 7.98
N GLN A 121 8.07 11.68 8.50
CA GLN A 121 7.73 11.29 9.87
C GLN A 121 7.91 9.79 10.14
N PHE A 122 7.68 8.95 9.12
CA PHE A 122 7.52 7.50 9.31
C PHE A 122 8.55 6.63 8.58
N ARG A 123 9.37 7.19 7.69
CA ARG A 123 10.36 6.45 6.89
C ARG A 123 11.41 5.68 7.70
N GLU A 124 11.70 6.11 8.92
CA GLU A 124 12.64 5.40 9.82
C GLU A 124 11.96 4.29 10.63
N LYS A 125 10.63 4.36 10.79
CA LYS A 125 9.85 3.40 11.58
C LYS A 125 9.30 2.24 10.75
N TYR A 126 8.93 2.51 9.50
CA TYR A 126 8.29 1.53 8.62
C TYR A 126 9.08 1.31 7.33
N SER A 127 8.82 0.19 6.65
CA SER A 127 9.42 -0.08 5.35
C SER A 127 9.05 1.01 4.35
N GLU A 128 10.06 1.57 3.69
CA GLU A 128 9.89 2.66 2.73
C GLU A 128 8.88 2.32 1.62
N SER A 129 9.01 1.15 0.98
CA SER A 129 8.08 0.70 -0.06
C SER A 129 6.63 0.58 0.42
N VAL A 130 6.43 0.13 1.66
CA VAL A 130 5.09 -0.01 2.25
C VAL A 130 4.49 1.37 2.55
N LEU A 131 5.31 2.28 3.08
CA LEU A 131 4.88 3.64 3.40
C LEU A 131 4.52 4.42 2.15
N ILE A 132 5.37 4.40 1.12
CA ILE A 132 5.10 5.08 -0.16
C ILE A 132 3.86 4.48 -0.83
N PHE A 133 3.70 3.14 -0.79
CA PHE A 133 2.49 2.49 -1.28
C PHE A 133 1.23 3.01 -0.58
N TYR A 134 1.24 3.05 0.75
CA TYR A 134 0.07 3.48 1.51
C TYR A 134 -0.24 4.97 1.33
N VAL A 135 0.77 5.84 1.33
CA VAL A 135 0.58 7.28 1.07
C VAL A 135 -0.04 7.52 -0.31
N ASN A 136 0.39 6.78 -1.33
CA ASN A 136 -0.21 6.85 -2.66
C ASN A 136 -1.63 6.27 -2.68
N HIS A 137 -1.86 5.12 -2.03
CA HIS A 137 -3.19 4.52 -1.91
C HIS A 137 -4.17 5.47 -1.21
N LEU A 138 -3.75 6.13 -0.13
CA LEU A 138 -4.59 7.05 0.63
C LEU A 138 -4.96 8.30 -0.20
N GLY A 139 -4.00 8.87 -0.95
CA GLY A 139 -4.28 9.96 -1.89
C GLY A 139 -5.20 9.53 -3.03
N TRP A 140 -5.00 8.33 -3.58
CA TRP A 140 -5.91 7.74 -4.56
C TRP A 140 -7.31 7.52 -3.99
N GLU A 141 -7.44 7.07 -2.74
CA GLU A 141 -8.74 6.73 -2.15
C GLU A 141 -9.53 7.99 -1.77
N LEU A 142 -8.92 8.94 -1.06
CA LEU A 142 -9.60 10.10 -0.49
C LEU A 142 -9.59 11.35 -1.38
N LEU A 143 -8.54 11.55 -2.18
CA LEU A 143 -8.38 12.73 -3.03
C LEU A 143 -8.54 12.44 -4.52
N LYS A 144 -8.61 11.15 -4.91
CA LYS A 144 -8.62 10.70 -6.31
C LYS A 144 -7.41 11.22 -7.09
N THR A 145 -6.26 11.35 -6.42
CA THR A 145 -5.02 11.85 -7.02
C THR A 145 -4.64 11.07 -8.27
N THR A 146 -4.19 11.80 -9.29
CA THR A 146 -3.79 11.23 -10.58
C THR A 146 -2.29 10.99 -10.72
N GLU A 147 -1.49 11.64 -9.88
CA GLU A 147 -0.04 11.55 -9.86
C GLU A 147 0.44 10.68 -8.69
N VAL A 148 1.48 9.89 -8.94
CA VAL A 148 2.10 9.07 -7.89
C VAL A 148 3.15 9.92 -7.19
N PHE A 149 3.00 10.07 -5.88
CA PHE A 149 4.00 10.64 -5.01
C PHE A 149 5.28 9.79 -5.03
N GLN A 150 6.39 10.45 -5.30
CA GLN A 150 7.74 9.96 -5.12
C GLN A 150 8.42 10.86 -4.09
N PRO A 151 9.04 10.31 -3.03
CA PRO A 151 9.73 11.13 -2.05
C PRO A 151 10.81 11.98 -2.71
N ALA A 152 10.90 13.24 -2.30
CA ALA A 152 12.05 14.04 -2.69
C ALA A 152 13.34 13.37 -2.17
N PRO A 153 14.42 13.32 -2.96
CA PRO A 153 15.71 12.87 -2.44
C PRO A 153 16.07 13.73 -1.22
N PRO A 154 16.70 13.15 -0.18
CA PRO A 154 17.10 13.91 0.99
C PRO A 154 17.91 15.13 0.53
N ALA A 155 17.55 16.32 1.01
CA ALA A 155 18.25 17.55 0.67
C ALA A 155 19.74 17.33 0.95
N VAL A 156 20.54 17.25 -0.11
CA VAL A 156 21.98 17.14 0.00
C VAL A 156 22.43 18.44 0.64
N ALA A 157 22.82 18.40 1.91
CA ALA A 157 23.45 19.53 2.56
C ALA A 157 24.73 19.84 1.78
N VAL A 158 24.68 20.90 0.98
CA VAL A 158 25.87 21.46 0.32
C VAL A 158 26.67 22.11 1.45
N ASN A 159 27.70 21.41 1.92
CA ASN A 159 28.74 21.98 2.77
C ASN A 159 29.64 22.90 1.95
#